data_AF-A0A7S2G8K6-F1
#
_entry.id   AF-A0A7S2G8K6-F1
#
_cell.length_a   1.000
_cell.length_b   1.000
_cell.length_c   1.000
_cell.angle_alpha   90.00
_cell.angle_beta   90.00
_cell.angle_gamma   90.00
#
_symmetry.space_group_name_H-M   'P 1'
#
loop_
_entity.id
_entity.type
_entity.pdbx_description
1 polymer ?
#
loop_
_entity_poly.entity_id
_entity_poly.type
_entity_poly.pdbx_seq_one_letter_code
_entity_poly.pdbx_strand_id
1 'polypeptide(L)'
;PRRGEARRKRKRTGSRMADWYGLWKGRALVTDELVTLLKDASDAAALEYDSATRIQRLFRGQFIRAWVEEMRVASIGIERVYRGHAARLIADAAAKDSTLFEEAAIFHYHCIMVQRAFRGYYSRRYYHDYSARKKYIDSIKSKNEDRRATLSAHREALVAADQERAAVAAKEEFEAVTQNLHHLVSTAHIAGIYNTPYMTEQPTAMGLPLEHHLRTGVKNLLRTRGYQKRGLVTDINGSRRVPVRPAQSRLSVQASSQYDVPLEAARMEAKLDKMSHIGGRDFTAGQAVHQAPYRRGLNDGSQYTDPWRNPYMIRGIPKSQAELSQGRTSLGKAPAVHFHTSVGGNKSAVLPNDRFDVMLDAESSGGVHLRHKGTTNRFGVSDTCDVRDEDEMFPPIVQG
;
A
#
# COMPACT_ATOMS: atom_id res chain seq x y z
N PRO A 1 -48.67 -90.58 29.61
CA PRO A 1 -49.99 -91.22 29.87
C PRO A 1 -50.19 -92.46 28.98
N ARG A 2 -49.61 -93.59 29.38
CA ARG A 2 -49.79 -94.90 28.74
C ARG A 2 -51.11 -95.50 29.24
N ARG A 3 -52.13 -95.58 28.39
CA ARG A 3 -53.39 -96.30 28.72
C ARG A 3 -53.13 -97.79 28.54
N GLY A 4 -53.25 -98.55 29.63
CA GLY A 4 -53.17 -100.00 29.65
C GLY A 4 -54.37 -100.62 28.94
N GLU A 5 -54.09 -101.44 27.92
CA GLU A 5 -55.09 -102.30 27.32
C GLU A 5 -55.33 -103.52 28.22
N ALA A 6 -56.48 -103.50 28.91
CA ALA A 6 -57.00 -104.66 29.61
C ALA A 6 -57.39 -105.74 28.60
N ARG A 7 -56.52 -106.75 28.43
CA ARG A 7 -56.75 -107.94 27.61
C ARG A 7 -57.84 -108.82 28.28
N ARG A 8 -59.11 -108.51 28.03
CA ARG A 8 -60.25 -109.34 28.44
C ARG A 8 -60.20 -110.68 27.70
N LYS A 9 -59.74 -111.74 28.38
CA LYS A 9 -59.93 -113.13 27.96
C LYS A 9 -61.43 -113.46 27.97
N ARG A 10 -62.11 -113.33 26.82
CA ARG A 10 -63.47 -113.86 26.65
C ARG A 10 -63.40 -115.39 26.65
N LYS A 11 -63.97 -116.02 27.69
CA LYS A 11 -64.31 -117.46 27.68
C LYS A 11 -65.25 -117.72 26.51
N ARG A 12 -64.80 -118.49 25.52
CA ARG A 12 -65.65 -119.00 24.42
C ARG A 12 -66.50 -120.16 24.96
N THR A 13 -67.62 -119.83 25.60
CA THR A 13 -68.63 -120.81 26.01
C THR A 13 -69.65 -121.02 24.89
N GLY A 14 -69.64 -122.23 24.33
CA GLY A 14 -70.75 -122.94 23.67
C GLY A 14 -72.01 -122.20 23.21
N SER A 15 -71.90 -121.21 22.31
CA SER A 15 -73.04 -120.71 21.53
C SER A 15 -72.63 -120.20 20.14
N ARG A 16 -71.76 -120.95 19.44
CA ARG A 16 -71.33 -120.60 18.08
C ARG A 16 -72.49 -120.50 17.08
N MET A 17 -73.58 -121.25 17.29
CA MET A 17 -74.75 -121.23 16.41
C MET A 17 -75.70 -120.06 16.70
N ALA A 18 -75.91 -119.66 17.95
CA ALA A 18 -76.78 -118.52 18.27
C ALA A 18 -76.10 -117.17 17.97
N ASP A 19 -74.77 -117.08 18.18
CA ASP A 19 -73.97 -115.93 17.73
C ASP A 19 -73.98 -115.82 16.20
N TRP A 20 -73.82 -116.94 15.49
CA TRP A 20 -73.88 -116.95 14.03
C TRP A 20 -75.27 -116.55 13.53
N TYR A 21 -76.35 -117.05 14.15
CA TYR A 21 -77.71 -116.69 13.75
C TYR A 21 -78.03 -115.21 14.03
N GLY A 22 -77.57 -114.65 15.15
CA GLY A 22 -77.69 -113.22 15.46
C GLY A 22 -76.91 -112.34 14.48
N LEU A 23 -75.67 -112.72 14.18
CA LEU A 23 -74.84 -112.05 13.17
C LEU A 23 -75.42 -112.18 11.76
N TRP A 24 -75.98 -113.35 11.42
CA TRP A 24 -76.61 -113.61 10.14
C TRP A 24 -77.90 -112.82 9.97
N LYS A 25 -78.72 -112.73 11.01
CA LYS A 25 -79.96 -111.94 11.02
C LYS A 25 -79.67 -110.43 11.00
N GLY A 26 -78.60 -109.99 11.67
CA GLY A 26 -78.12 -108.61 11.69
C GLY A 26 -77.19 -108.23 10.54
N ARG A 27 -76.87 -109.17 9.62
CA ARG A 27 -75.86 -108.95 8.57
C ARG A 27 -76.15 -107.74 7.71
N ALA A 28 -77.43 -107.49 7.41
CA ALA A 28 -77.87 -106.39 6.57
C ALA A 28 -77.55 -105.04 7.23
N LEU A 29 -77.84 -104.92 8.53
CA LEU A 29 -77.53 -103.72 9.30
C LEU A 29 -76.02 -103.47 9.38
N VAL A 30 -75.23 -104.53 9.58
CA VAL A 30 -73.76 -104.42 9.62
C VAL A 30 -73.20 -104.04 8.25
N THR A 31 -73.74 -104.60 7.16
CA THR A 31 -73.33 -104.22 5.81
C THR A 31 -73.73 -102.79 5.47
N ASP A 32 -74.92 -102.35 5.91
CA ASP A 32 -75.39 -100.99 5.69
C ASP A 32 -74.55 -99.99 6.48
N GLU A 33 -74.23 -100.27 7.75
CA GLU A 33 -73.32 -99.48 8.58
C GLU A 33 -71.91 -99.41 7.96
N LEU A 34 -71.40 -100.54 7.45
CA LEU A 34 -70.13 -100.56 6.74
C LEU A 34 -70.18 -99.70 5.47
N VAL A 35 -71.26 -99.77 4.69
CA VAL A 35 -71.44 -98.96 3.48
C VAL A 35 -71.53 -97.47 3.83
N THR A 36 -72.22 -97.09 4.91
CA THR A 36 -72.26 -95.70 5.37
C THR A 36 -70.87 -95.22 5.80
N LEU A 37 -70.14 -96.02 6.58
CA LEU A 37 -68.78 -95.67 7.01
C LEU A 37 -67.81 -95.54 5.82
N LEU A 38 -67.95 -96.40 4.79
CA LEU A 38 -67.15 -96.31 3.57
C LEU A 38 -67.49 -95.06 2.75
N LYS A 39 -68.78 -94.66 2.68
CA LYS A 39 -69.20 -93.42 2.02
C LYS A 39 -68.68 -92.19 2.76
N ASP A 40 -68.87 -92.13 4.09
CA ASP A 40 -68.38 -91.05 4.93
C ASP A 40 -66.84 -90.92 4.83
N ALA A 41 -66.12 -92.05 4.80
CA ALA A 41 -64.67 -92.07 4.59
C ALA A 41 -64.29 -91.56 3.19
N SER A 42 -65.04 -91.92 2.14
CA SER A 42 -64.78 -91.44 0.79
C SER A 42 -65.07 -89.94 0.63
N ASP A 43 -66.13 -89.44 1.27
CA ASP A 43 -66.52 -88.04 1.25
C ASP A 43 -65.52 -87.16 2.05
N ALA A 44 -64.99 -87.69 3.17
CA ALA A 44 -64.00 -87.02 4.01
C ALA A 44 -62.56 -87.05 3.44
N ALA A 45 -62.22 -88.03 2.61
CA ALA A 45 -60.84 -88.28 2.15
C ALA A 45 -60.19 -87.04 1.50
N ALA A 46 -60.94 -86.28 0.69
CA ALA A 46 -60.42 -85.07 0.04
C ALA A 46 -60.10 -83.96 1.08
N LEU A 47 -60.98 -83.75 2.05
CA LEU A 47 -60.80 -82.76 3.11
C LEU A 47 -59.63 -83.14 4.03
N GLU A 48 -59.47 -84.41 4.36
CA GLU A 48 -58.35 -84.91 5.16
C GLU A 48 -57.02 -84.74 4.42
N TYR A 49 -56.99 -85.06 3.12
CA TYR A 49 -55.81 -84.88 2.28
C TYR A 49 -55.40 -83.39 2.18
N ASP A 50 -56.36 -82.50 1.94
CA ASP A 50 -56.12 -81.06 1.89
C ASP A 50 -55.64 -80.51 3.23
N SER A 51 -56.27 -80.94 4.33
CA SER A 51 -55.89 -80.54 5.68
C SER A 51 -54.48 -81.01 6.02
N ALA A 52 -54.14 -82.27 5.70
CA ALA A 52 -52.80 -82.81 5.87
C ALA A 52 -51.77 -82.03 5.03
N THR A 53 -52.10 -81.72 3.77
CA THR A 53 -51.22 -80.93 2.88
C THR A 53 -50.99 -79.52 3.43
N ARG A 54 -52.04 -78.86 3.96
CA ARG A 54 -51.93 -77.54 4.60
C ARG A 54 -51.03 -77.59 5.84
N ILE A 55 -51.22 -78.57 6.72
CA ILE A 55 -50.39 -78.75 7.92
C ILE A 55 -48.93 -78.97 7.51
N GLN A 56 -48.67 -79.88 6.58
CA GLN A 56 -47.32 -80.15 6.11
C GLN A 56 -46.67 -78.93 5.44
N ARG A 57 -47.41 -78.19 4.61
CA ARG A 57 -46.94 -76.95 3.98
C ARG A 57 -46.56 -75.90 5.02
N LEU A 58 -47.41 -75.68 6.02
CA LEU A 58 -47.16 -74.72 7.09
C LEU A 58 -45.94 -75.13 7.92
N PHE A 59 -45.83 -76.41 8.28
CA PHE A 59 -44.70 -76.95 9.02
C PHE A 59 -43.37 -76.77 8.26
N ARG A 60 -43.31 -77.19 6.99
CA ARG A 60 -42.12 -77.04 6.14
C ARG A 60 -41.73 -75.57 5.99
N GLY A 61 -42.70 -74.69 5.75
CA GLY A 61 -42.46 -73.25 5.64
C GLY A 61 -41.97 -72.63 6.95
N GLN A 62 -42.52 -73.05 8.08
CA GLN A 62 -42.10 -72.56 9.40
C GLN A 62 -40.67 -72.99 9.73
N PHE A 63 -40.32 -74.23 9.42
CA PHE A 63 -38.97 -74.75 9.62
C PHE A 63 -37.94 -73.95 8.81
N ILE A 64 -38.20 -73.72 7.52
CA ILE A 64 -37.29 -72.95 6.65
C ILE A 64 -37.15 -71.50 7.14
N ARG A 65 -38.26 -70.84 7.52
CA ARG A 65 -38.20 -69.46 8.04
C ARG A 65 -37.40 -69.37 9.33
N ALA A 66 -37.58 -70.32 10.25
CA ALA A 66 -36.81 -70.37 11.49
C ALA A 66 -35.31 -70.52 11.20
N TRP A 67 -34.96 -71.42 10.29
CA TRP A 67 -33.57 -71.64 9.87
C TRP A 67 -32.94 -70.40 9.22
N VAL A 68 -33.66 -69.73 8.32
CA VAL A 68 -33.18 -68.48 7.69
C VAL A 68 -33.01 -67.36 8.72
N GLU A 69 -33.92 -67.23 9.68
CA GLU A 69 -33.82 -66.22 10.73
C GLU A 69 -32.60 -66.47 11.63
N GLU A 70 -32.32 -67.73 11.97
CA GLU A 70 -31.12 -68.10 12.72
C GLU A 70 -29.83 -67.67 11.99
N MET A 71 -29.73 -67.96 10.68
CA MET A 71 -28.59 -67.52 9.87
C MET A 71 -28.49 -65.99 9.80
N ARG A 72 -29.63 -65.30 9.68
CA ARG A 72 -29.67 -63.82 9.63
C ARG A 72 -29.18 -63.21 10.93
N VAL A 73 -29.64 -63.72 12.08
CA VAL A 73 -29.20 -63.25 13.40
C VAL A 73 -27.69 -63.47 13.57
N ALA A 74 -27.18 -64.63 13.16
CA ALA A 74 -25.75 -64.91 13.18
C ALA A 74 -24.95 -63.93 12.29
N SER A 75 -25.42 -63.67 11.06
CA SER A 75 -24.79 -62.70 10.15
C SER A 75 -24.74 -61.30 10.74
N ILE A 76 -25.87 -60.82 11.28
CA ILE A 76 -25.95 -59.50 11.93
C ILE A 76 -24.99 -59.43 13.13
N GLY A 77 -24.87 -60.51 13.90
CA GLY A 77 -23.93 -60.62 15.01
C GLY A 77 -22.48 -60.42 14.56
N ILE A 78 -22.06 -61.14 13.51
CA ILE A 78 -20.72 -61.03 12.94
C ILE A 78 -20.47 -59.61 12.40
N GLU A 79 -21.39 -59.07 11.60
CA GLU A 79 -21.27 -57.72 11.05
C GLU A 79 -21.17 -56.65 12.14
N ARG A 80 -21.98 -56.75 13.19
CA ARG A 80 -21.94 -55.81 14.33
C ARG A 80 -20.57 -55.82 15.00
N VAL A 81 -20.03 -57.01 15.28
CA VAL A 81 -18.72 -57.16 15.92
C VAL A 81 -17.63 -56.59 15.02
N TYR A 82 -17.68 -56.88 13.72
CA TYR A 82 -16.71 -56.39 12.75
C TYR A 82 -16.74 -54.86 12.59
N ARG A 83 -17.93 -54.25 12.44
CA ARG A 83 -18.08 -52.79 12.40
C ARG A 83 -17.52 -52.15 13.68
N GLY A 84 -17.77 -52.76 14.83
CA GLY A 84 -17.20 -52.30 16.11
C GLY A 84 -15.67 -52.40 16.15
N HIS A 85 -15.09 -53.47 15.61
CA HIS A 85 -13.64 -53.62 15.51
C HIS A 85 -13.02 -52.57 14.57
N ALA A 86 -13.60 -52.38 13.38
CA ALA A 86 -13.15 -51.37 12.42
C ALA A 86 -13.23 -49.96 13.01
N ALA A 87 -14.31 -49.62 13.71
CA ALA A 87 -14.46 -48.33 14.38
C ALA A 87 -13.37 -48.11 15.45
N ARG A 88 -13.02 -49.13 16.23
CA ARG A 88 -11.92 -49.05 17.21
C ARG A 88 -10.57 -48.82 16.54
N LEU A 89 -10.27 -49.53 15.44
CA LEU A 89 -9.03 -49.28 14.69
C LEU A 89 -8.92 -47.85 14.19
N ILE A 90 -10.03 -47.28 13.70
CA ILE A 90 -10.06 -45.87 13.26
C ILE A 90 -9.83 -44.93 14.45
N ALA A 91 -10.49 -45.18 15.59
CA ALA A 91 -10.33 -44.37 16.78
C ALA A 91 -8.89 -44.44 17.34
N ASP A 92 -8.29 -45.64 17.36
CA ASP A 92 -6.92 -45.85 17.80
C ASP A 92 -5.92 -45.15 16.88
N ALA A 93 -6.14 -45.18 15.56
CA ALA A 93 -5.33 -44.44 14.60
C ALA A 93 -5.44 -42.93 14.82
N ALA A 94 -6.66 -42.40 14.96
CA ALA A 94 -6.88 -40.99 15.23
C ALA A 94 -6.26 -40.53 16.56
N ALA A 95 -6.31 -41.37 17.60
CA ALA A 95 -5.67 -41.10 18.88
C ALA A 95 -4.14 -41.02 18.74
N LYS A 96 -3.53 -41.95 18.00
CA LYS A 96 -2.09 -41.93 17.71
C LYS A 96 -1.69 -40.70 16.91
N ASP A 97 -2.47 -40.33 15.89
CA ASP A 97 -2.21 -39.14 15.09
C ASP A 97 -2.28 -37.87 15.95
N SER A 98 -3.24 -37.78 16.87
CA SER A 98 -3.34 -36.67 17.83
C SER A 98 -2.11 -36.60 18.73
N THR A 99 -1.65 -37.72 19.29
CA THR A 99 -0.46 -37.73 20.15
C THR A 99 0.79 -37.33 19.38
N LEU A 100 0.97 -37.83 18.15
CA LEU A 100 2.10 -37.46 17.30
C LEU A 100 2.08 -35.97 16.92
N PHE A 101 0.88 -35.44 16.66
CA PHE A 101 0.71 -34.01 16.39
C PHE A 101 1.07 -33.15 17.60
N GLU A 102 0.63 -33.54 18.80
CA GLU A 102 0.97 -32.85 20.05
C GLU A 102 2.48 -32.85 20.31
N GLU A 103 3.14 -34.01 20.15
CA GLU A 103 4.60 -34.13 20.27
C GLU A 103 5.32 -33.23 19.25
N ALA A 104 4.91 -33.26 17.97
CA ALA A 104 5.49 -32.41 16.93
C ALA A 104 5.28 -30.91 17.21
N ALA A 105 4.11 -30.52 17.74
CA ALA A 105 3.81 -29.14 18.07
C ALA A 105 4.74 -28.57 19.14
N ILE A 106 5.12 -29.38 20.15
CA ILE A 106 6.10 -29.00 21.17
C ILE A 106 7.46 -28.72 20.52
N PHE A 107 7.93 -29.62 19.65
CA PHE A 107 9.20 -29.41 18.94
C PHE A 107 9.15 -28.18 18.04
N HIS A 108 8.06 -27.98 17.30
CA HIS A 108 7.88 -26.78 16.48
C HIS A 108 7.95 -25.50 17.29
N TYR A 109 7.32 -25.44 18.47
CA TYR A 109 7.42 -24.29 19.37
C TYR A 109 8.88 -23.99 19.75
N HIS A 110 9.65 -25.00 20.14
CA HIS A 110 11.06 -24.83 20.47
C HIS A 110 11.90 -24.42 19.26
N CYS A 111 11.66 -25.02 18.09
CA CYS A 111 12.32 -24.63 16.85
C CYS A 111 12.07 -23.15 16.51
N ILE A 112 10.83 -22.66 16.63
CA ILE A 112 10.50 -21.25 16.40
C ILE A 112 11.28 -20.34 17.35
N MET A 113 11.40 -20.70 18.63
CA MET A 113 12.15 -19.92 19.61
C MET A 113 13.64 -19.85 19.26
N VAL A 114 14.25 -20.99 18.89
CA VAL A 114 15.64 -21.06 18.44
C VAL A 114 15.84 -20.24 17.16
N GLN A 115 14.97 -20.41 16.17
CA GLN A 115 15.03 -19.66 14.91
C GLN A 115 14.89 -18.15 15.13
N ARG A 116 13.96 -17.71 15.98
CA ARG A 116 13.79 -16.30 16.34
C ARG A 116 15.05 -15.74 17.00
N ALA A 117 15.63 -16.46 17.95
CA ALA A 117 16.86 -16.06 18.63
C ALA A 117 18.03 -15.95 17.64
N PHE A 118 18.19 -16.95 16.77
CA PHE A 118 19.22 -16.98 15.75
C PHE A 118 19.08 -15.85 14.73
N ARG A 119 17.88 -15.63 14.18
CA ARG A 119 17.61 -14.52 13.24
C ARG A 119 17.93 -13.17 13.87
N GLY A 120 17.59 -12.98 15.15
CA GLY A 120 17.96 -11.78 15.90
C GLY A 120 19.47 -11.61 16.08
N TYR A 121 20.18 -12.68 16.45
CA TYR A 121 21.64 -12.69 16.55
C TYR A 121 22.30 -12.35 15.21
N TYR A 122 21.89 -13.04 14.14
CA TYR A 122 22.44 -12.87 12.81
C TYR A 122 22.25 -11.44 12.30
N SER A 123 21.03 -10.89 12.47
CA SER A 123 20.71 -9.52 12.09
C SER A 123 21.61 -8.49 12.78
N ARG A 124 21.79 -8.61 14.11
CA ARG A 124 22.65 -7.71 14.89
C ARG A 124 24.14 -7.85 14.55
N ARG A 125 24.58 -9.03 14.13
CA ARG A 125 25.99 -9.27 13.81
C ARG A 125 26.37 -8.80 12.40
N TYR A 126 25.49 -9.01 11.40
CA TYR A 126 25.87 -8.84 10.00
C TYR A 126 25.17 -7.68 9.28
N TYR A 127 23.97 -7.26 9.72
CA TYR A 127 23.21 -6.21 9.02
C TYR A 127 23.10 -4.91 9.81
N HIS A 128 23.01 -4.99 11.13
CA HIS A 128 22.70 -3.82 11.96
C HIS A 128 23.80 -3.53 12.97
N ASP A 129 24.74 -2.67 12.59
CA ASP A 129 25.65 -2.03 13.55
C ASP A 129 24.98 -0.79 14.17
N TYR A 130 24.34 -1.00 15.32
CA TYR A 130 23.72 0.07 16.11
C TYR A 130 24.71 1.17 16.47
N SER A 131 25.94 0.81 16.82
CA SER A 131 26.97 1.75 17.26
C SER A 131 27.43 2.62 16.10
N ALA A 132 27.64 2.05 14.91
CA ALA A 132 27.95 2.81 13.70
C ALA A 132 26.79 3.73 13.31
N ARG A 133 25.54 3.23 13.34
CA ARG A 133 24.37 4.05 13.02
C ARG A 133 24.17 5.21 13.99
N LYS A 134 24.38 4.98 15.29
CA LYS A 134 24.30 6.03 16.32
C LYS A 134 25.35 7.11 16.07
N LYS A 135 26.61 6.72 15.86
CA LYS A 135 27.70 7.65 15.50
C LYS A 135 27.38 8.46 14.24
N TYR A 136 26.83 7.84 13.21
CA TYR A 136 26.42 8.54 11.99
C TYR A 136 25.32 9.58 12.26
N ILE A 137 24.26 9.22 13.00
CA ILE A 137 23.18 10.14 13.37
C ILE A 137 23.72 11.31 14.19
N ASP A 138 24.60 11.05 15.17
CA ASP A 138 25.19 12.11 15.98
C ASP A 138 26.08 13.04 15.13
N SER A 139 26.80 12.50 14.13
CA SER A 139 27.54 13.33 13.16
C SER A 139 26.62 14.22 12.31
N ILE A 140 25.42 13.73 11.94
CA ILE A 140 24.43 14.53 11.22
C ILE A 140 23.87 15.64 12.11
N LYS A 141 23.62 15.35 13.40
CA LYS A 141 23.13 16.35 14.35
C LYS A 141 24.10 17.50 14.50
N SER A 142 25.38 17.20 14.75
CA SER A 142 26.44 18.22 14.84
C SER A 142 26.51 19.07 13.56
N LYS A 143 26.54 18.44 12.37
CA LYS A 143 26.54 19.19 11.09
C LYS A 143 25.30 20.07 10.90
N ASN A 144 24.14 19.61 11.37
CA ASN A 144 22.91 20.41 11.31
C ASN A 144 22.93 21.58 12.29
N GLU A 145 23.50 21.41 13.48
CA GLU A 145 23.70 22.48 14.45
C GLU A 145 24.63 23.55 13.88
N ASP A 146 25.77 23.14 13.28
CA ASP A 146 26.69 24.07 12.59
C ASP A 146 25.99 24.81 11.45
N ARG A 147 25.19 24.10 10.64
CA ARG A 147 24.42 24.71 9.55
C ARG A 147 23.34 25.66 10.07
N ARG A 148 22.71 25.38 11.21
CA ARG A 148 21.75 26.30 11.84
C ARG A 148 22.44 27.55 12.37
N ALA A 149 23.61 27.40 13.00
CA ALA A 149 24.40 28.53 13.52
C ALA A 149 24.90 29.44 12.40
N THR A 150 25.37 28.86 11.28
CA THR A 150 25.77 29.65 10.11
C THR A 150 24.59 30.37 9.46
N LEU A 151 23.43 29.72 9.36
CA LEU A 151 22.20 30.35 8.85
C LEU A 151 21.68 31.47 9.77
N SER A 152 21.75 31.30 11.09
CA SER A 152 21.35 32.36 12.04
C SER A 152 22.28 33.56 11.95
N ALA A 153 23.59 33.35 11.93
CA ALA A 153 24.57 34.44 11.77
C ALA A 153 24.39 35.18 10.44
N HIS A 154 24.16 34.46 9.33
CA HIS A 154 23.89 35.08 8.04
C HIS A 154 22.58 35.87 8.05
N ARG A 155 21.52 35.36 8.70
CA ARG A 155 20.25 36.07 8.84
C ARG A 155 20.43 37.36 9.64
N GLU A 156 21.15 37.32 10.75
CA GLU A 156 21.45 38.51 11.56
C GLU A 156 22.22 39.56 10.76
N ALA A 157 23.23 39.13 9.99
CA ALA A 157 23.97 40.02 9.10
C ALA A 157 23.09 40.66 8.03
N LEU A 158 22.17 39.92 7.41
CA LEU A 158 21.21 40.45 6.44
C LEU A 158 20.26 41.46 7.09
N VAL A 159 19.71 41.15 8.27
CA VAL A 159 18.81 42.06 8.99
C VAL A 159 19.54 43.36 9.36
N ALA A 160 20.78 43.29 9.82
CA ALA A 160 21.58 44.48 10.12
C ALA A 160 21.85 45.30 8.85
N ALA A 161 22.25 44.66 7.75
CA ALA A 161 22.49 45.34 6.47
C ALA A 161 21.21 45.98 5.90
N ASP A 162 20.06 45.33 6.02
CA ASP A 162 18.78 45.88 5.58
C ASP A 162 18.33 47.04 6.48
N GLN A 163 18.57 46.98 7.79
CA GLN A 163 18.33 48.11 8.70
C GLN A 163 19.22 49.31 8.35
N GLU A 164 20.49 49.09 8.05
CA GLU A 164 21.40 50.15 7.60
C GLU A 164 20.94 50.77 6.27
N ARG A 165 20.58 49.94 5.29
CA ARG A 165 20.03 50.40 4.00
C ARG A 165 18.74 51.19 4.19
N ALA A 166 17.84 50.71 5.03
CA ALA A 166 16.58 51.41 5.33
C ALA A 166 16.85 52.74 6.05
N ALA A 167 17.82 52.80 6.96
CA ALA A 167 18.20 54.03 7.63
C ALA A 167 18.85 55.05 6.67
N VAL A 168 19.66 54.60 5.71
CA VAL A 168 20.22 55.45 4.65
C VAL A 168 19.11 55.93 3.72
N ALA A 169 18.24 55.05 3.23
CA ALA A 169 17.13 55.42 2.37
C ALA A 169 16.16 56.42 3.05
N ALA A 170 15.85 56.21 4.34
CA ALA A 170 15.04 57.15 5.11
C ALA A 170 15.72 58.52 5.27
N LYS A 171 17.05 58.57 5.37
CA LYS A 171 17.81 59.83 5.38
C LYS A 171 17.75 60.52 4.02
N GLU A 172 17.97 59.79 2.94
CA GLU A 172 17.90 60.34 1.58
C GLU A 172 16.51 60.86 1.23
N GLU A 173 15.46 60.12 1.59
CA GLU A 173 14.07 60.55 1.41
C GLU A 173 13.77 61.81 2.23
N PHE A 174 14.20 61.86 3.49
CA PHE A 174 14.08 63.04 4.34
C PHE A 174 14.82 64.26 3.75
N GLU A 175 16.04 64.06 3.24
CA GLU A 175 16.79 65.10 2.54
C GLU A 175 16.08 65.58 1.26
N ALA A 176 15.53 64.67 0.46
CA ALA A 176 14.79 65.03 -0.76
C ALA A 176 13.52 65.85 -0.45
N VAL A 177 12.80 65.52 0.61
CA VAL A 177 11.62 66.28 1.06
C VAL A 177 12.03 67.66 1.56
N THR A 178 13.04 67.75 2.44
CA THR A 178 13.48 69.02 3.04
C THR A 178 14.03 70.01 2.02
N GLN A 179 14.65 69.54 0.93
CA GLN A 179 15.10 70.38 -0.19
C GLN A 179 13.97 71.20 -0.84
N ASN A 180 12.75 70.66 -0.89
CA ASN A 180 11.60 71.34 -1.51
C ASN A 180 10.87 72.30 -0.54
N LEU A 181 11.15 72.20 0.75
CA LEU A 181 10.46 72.94 1.83
C LEU A 181 11.18 74.24 2.25
N HIS A 182 12.00 74.81 1.37
CA HIS A 182 12.82 76.00 1.65
C HIS A 182 12.03 77.27 2.00
N HIS A 183 10.78 77.37 1.56
CA HIS A 183 9.89 78.49 1.86
C HIS A 183 9.41 78.48 3.32
N LEU A 184 9.65 77.41 4.06
CA LEU A 184 9.32 77.29 5.48
C LEU A 184 10.44 77.75 6.43
N VAL A 185 11.61 78.12 5.86
CA VAL A 185 12.81 78.55 6.60
C VAL A 185 12.67 79.98 7.11
N SER A 186 13.15 80.26 8.33
CA SER A 186 13.20 81.61 8.88
C SER A 186 14.13 82.52 8.06
N THR A 187 13.62 83.71 7.73
CA THR A 187 14.40 84.82 7.20
C THR A 187 14.85 85.75 8.34
N ALA A 188 15.72 86.72 8.04
CA ALA A 188 16.19 87.69 9.04
C ALA A 188 15.06 88.55 9.63
N HIS A 189 13.97 88.76 8.88
CA HIS A 189 12.87 89.64 9.29
C HIS A 189 11.59 88.86 9.67
N ILE A 190 11.43 87.62 9.19
CA ILE A 190 10.24 86.79 9.41
C ILE A 190 10.66 85.39 9.85
N ALA A 191 10.17 84.97 11.02
CA ALA A 191 10.33 83.62 11.54
C ALA A 191 9.57 82.58 10.67
N GLY A 192 10.24 81.49 10.33
CA GLY A 192 9.67 80.35 9.63
C GLY A 192 8.79 79.51 10.54
N ILE A 193 7.95 78.66 9.95
CA ILE A 193 6.92 77.89 10.66
C ILE A 193 7.52 76.99 11.75
N TYR A 194 8.75 76.50 11.55
CA TYR A 194 9.44 75.62 12.49
C TYR A 194 10.33 76.33 13.51
N ASN A 195 10.36 77.67 13.50
CA ASN A 195 11.17 78.48 14.42
C ASN A 195 10.42 79.76 14.80
N THR A 196 9.19 79.60 15.29
CA THR A 196 8.33 80.70 15.74
C THR A 196 8.59 81.06 17.21
N PRO A 197 8.48 82.35 17.60
CA PRO A 197 8.76 82.79 18.97
C PRO A 197 7.72 82.33 20.00
N TYR A 198 6.62 81.74 19.55
CA TYR A 198 5.55 81.19 20.39
C TYR A 198 5.68 79.67 20.59
N MET A 199 6.69 79.03 20.00
CA MET A 199 6.95 77.61 20.10
C MET A 199 7.81 77.31 21.34
N THR A 200 7.31 76.49 22.27
CA THR A 200 8.03 76.14 23.50
C THR A 200 9.21 75.20 23.24
N GLU A 201 9.08 74.29 22.28
CA GLU A 201 10.12 73.33 21.90
C GLU A 201 10.25 73.27 20.36
N GLN A 202 11.48 73.21 19.86
CA GLN A 202 11.73 73.14 18.42
C GLN A 202 11.63 71.70 17.91
N PRO A 203 10.92 71.47 16.80
CA PRO A 203 10.76 70.14 16.23
C PRO A 203 12.13 69.65 15.77
N THR A 204 12.55 68.52 16.34
CA THR A 204 13.89 67.96 16.15
C THR A 204 13.77 66.66 15.36
N ALA A 205 14.51 66.57 14.26
CA ALA A 205 14.63 65.35 13.45
C ALA A 205 16.09 64.92 13.46
N MET A 206 16.37 63.63 13.70
CA MET A 206 17.75 63.09 13.73
C MET A 206 18.69 63.86 14.69
N GLY A 207 18.17 64.33 15.83
CA GLY A 207 18.95 65.05 16.86
C GLY A 207 19.32 66.50 16.51
N LEU A 208 18.86 67.02 15.37
CA LEU A 208 19.06 68.41 14.94
C LEU A 208 17.70 69.12 14.74
N PRO A 209 17.59 70.42 15.04
CA PRO A 209 16.36 71.18 14.78
C PRO A 209 16.01 71.13 13.29
N LEU A 210 14.73 71.01 12.96
CA LEU A 210 14.24 70.90 11.58
C LEU A 210 14.67 72.10 10.71
N GLU A 211 14.73 73.29 11.31
CA GLU A 211 15.24 74.53 10.68
C GLU A 211 16.68 74.37 10.15
N HIS A 212 17.53 73.61 10.85
CA HIS A 212 18.90 73.33 10.41
C HIS A 212 18.92 72.44 9.16
N HIS A 213 18.10 71.38 9.14
CA HIS A 213 17.96 70.48 7.99
C HIS A 213 17.45 71.21 6.75
N LEU A 214 16.45 72.07 6.92
CA LEU A 214 15.92 72.87 5.80
C LEU A 214 16.98 73.80 5.21
N ARG A 215 17.75 74.51 6.06
CA ARG A 215 18.84 75.39 5.59
C ARG A 215 19.95 74.61 4.90
N THR A 216 20.34 73.46 5.45
CA THR A 216 21.42 72.63 4.91
C THR A 216 21.01 71.92 3.63
N GLY A 217 19.81 71.34 3.57
CA GLY A 217 19.25 70.69 2.38
C GLY A 217 19.19 71.65 1.19
N VAL A 218 18.73 72.88 1.41
CA VAL A 218 18.66 73.92 0.37
C VAL A 218 20.04 74.37 -0.08
N LYS A 219 20.98 74.58 0.87
CA LYS A 219 22.37 74.89 0.52
C LYS A 219 22.99 73.76 -0.31
N ASN A 220 22.74 72.50 0.04
CA ASN A 220 23.24 71.35 -0.70
C ASN A 220 22.60 71.25 -2.09
N LEU A 221 21.28 71.46 -2.23
CA LEU A 221 20.59 71.52 -3.52
C LEU A 221 21.12 72.65 -4.42
N LEU A 222 21.34 73.84 -3.86
CA LEU A 222 21.94 74.95 -4.61
C LEU A 222 23.37 74.63 -5.03
N ARG A 223 24.13 73.88 -4.20
CA ARG A 223 25.46 73.40 -4.55
C ARG A 223 25.44 72.37 -5.69
N THR A 224 24.54 71.38 -5.64
CA THR A 224 24.43 70.33 -6.67
C THR A 224 23.93 70.90 -8.00
N ARG A 225 22.99 71.86 -7.97
CA ARG A 225 22.51 72.58 -9.15
C ARG A 225 23.51 73.60 -9.72
N GLY A 226 24.73 73.67 -9.17
CA GLY A 226 25.79 74.52 -9.70
C GLY A 226 25.63 76.01 -9.39
N TYR A 227 24.68 76.40 -8.53
CA TYR A 227 24.55 77.76 -7.99
C TYR A 227 25.59 78.04 -6.90
N GLN A 228 26.77 77.42 -6.99
CA GLN A 228 27.94 77.87 -6.26
C GLN A 228 28.51 79.08 -6.99
N LYS A 229 28.57 80.21 -6.29
CA LYS A 229 29.39 81.34 -6.69
C LYS A 229 30.87 80.92 -6.70
N ARG A 230 31.34 80.34 -7.81
CA ARG A 230 32.74 79.97 -8.07
C ARG A 230 33.48 81.14 -8.73
N GLY A 231 34.76 81.28 -8.40
CA GLY A 231 35.63 82.30 -8.98
C GLY A 231 35.47 83.70 -8.39
N LEU A 232 34.92 83.84 -7.18
CA LEU A 232 34.92 85.15 -6.51
C LEU A 232 36.33 85.47 -6.02
N VAL A 233 36.83 86.65 -6.40
CA VAL A 233 38.10 87.18 -5.93
C VAL A 233 37.84 87.93 -4.62
N THR A 234 38.70 87.72 -3.63
CA THR A 234 38.68 88.50 -2.39
C THR A 234 39.23 89.89 -2.69
N ASP A 235 38.40 90.91 -2.50
CA ASP A 235 38.85 92.30 -2.52
C ASP A 235 39.76 92.58 -1.31
N ILE A 236 40.42 93.72 -1.34
CA ILE A 236 41.35 94.21 -0.30
C ILE A 236 40.68 94.27 1.09
N ASN A 237 39.35 94.37 1.13
CA ASN A 237 38.53 94.39 2.36
C ASN A 237 38.03 92.98 2.79
N GLY A 238 38.53 91.90 2.17
CA GLY A 238 38.16 90.52 2.49
C GLY A 238 36.80 90.05 1.96
N SER A 239 36.03 90.93 1.31
CA SER A 239 34.75 90.57 0.67
C SER A 239 34.97 89.87 -0.66
N ARG A 240 34.31 88.73 -0.88
CA ARG A 240 34.37 87.95 -2.13
C ARG A 240 33.42 88.56 -3.19
N ARG A 241 33.94 89.04 -4.32
CA ARG A 241 33.16 89.60 -5.46
C ARG A 241 33.44 88.89 -6.78
N VAL A 242 32.51 88.99 -7.74
CA VAL A 242 32.64 88.38 -9.08
C VAL A 242 33.67 89.20 -9.88
N PRO A 243 34.77 88.58 -10.37
CA PRO A 243 35.78 89.29 -11.15
C PRO A 243 35.21 89.69 -12.51
N VAL A 244 35.30 90.98 -12.83
CA VAL A 244 34.92 91.52 -14.13
C VAL A 244 35.98 91.07 -15.14
N ARG A 245 35.61 90.28 -16.15
CA ARG A 245 36.52 89.88 -17.23
C ARG A 245 36.80 91.09 -18.13
N PRO A 246 38.06 91.49 -18.36
CA PRO A 246 38.34 92.52 -19.37
C PRO A 246 38.03 91.95 -20.76
N ALA A 247 37.41 92.75 -21.63
CA ALA A 247 37.15 92.39 -23.01
C ALA A 247 38.48 92.15 -23.74
N GLN A 248 38.64 91.01 -24.40
CA GLN A 248 39.85 90.73 -25.16
C GLN A 248 39.93 91.68 -26.36
N SER A 249 40.92 92.57 -26.35
CA SER A 249 41.26 93.40 -27.50
C SER A 249 41.84 92.52 -28.61
N ARG A 250 41.25 92.54 -29.81
CA ARG A 250 41.70 91.77 -30.99
C ARG A 250 42.99 92.32 -31.64
N LEU A 251 43.75 93.14 -30.91
CA LEU A 251 44.85 93.97 -31.42
C LEU A 251 46.25 93.54 -30.95
N SER A 252 46.37 92.46 -30.17
CA SER A 252 47.68 91.89 -29.82
C SER A 252 47.91 90.54 -30.51
N VAL A 253 48.96 90.50 -31.33
CA VAL A 253 49.46 89.33 -32.09
C VAL A 253 50.17 88.30 -31.18
N GLN A 254 50.13 88.49 -29.85
CA GLN A 254 50.76 87.60 -28.87
C GLN A 254 49.82 86.52 -28.31
N ALA A 255 48.67 86.25 -28.94
CA ALA A 255 47.71 85.25 -28.49
C ALA A 255 48.10 83.79 -28.83
N SER A 256 49.25 83.55 -29.44
CA SER A 256 49.88 82.23 -29.54
C SER A 256 51.24 82.29 -28.87
N SER A 257 51.24 82.42 -27.55
CA SER A 257 52.47 82.29 -26.78
C SER A 257 52.89 80.82 -26.81
N GLN A 258 54.18 80.54 -27.00
CA GLN A 258 54.75 79.20 -27.00
C GLN A 258 54.49 78.45 -25.67
N TYR A 259 54.06 79.18 -24.63
CA TYR A 259 53.71 78.68 -23.31
C TYR A 259 52.25 78.20 -23.17
N ASP A 260 51.36 78.46 -24.15
CA ASP A 260 49.97 77.95 -24.14
C ASP A 260 49.85 76.55 -24.77
N VAL A 261 50.87 76.12 -25.50
CA VAL A 261 50.98 74.78 -26.12
C VAL A 261 50.76 73.62 -25.12
N PRO A 262 51.31 73.64 -23.90
CA PRO A 262 51.06 72.59 -22.90
C PRO A 262 49.60 72.56 -22.43
N LEU A 263 48.95 73.73 -22.39
CA LEU A 263 47.60 73.90 -21.87
C LEU A 263 46.56 73.51 -22.93
N GLU A 264 46.86 73.77 -24.21
CA GLU A 264 46.09 73.25 -25.34
C GLU A 264 46.27 71.74 -25.53
N ALA A 265 47.49 71.23 -25.33
CA ALA A 265 47.77 69.79 -25.33
C ALA A 265 46.99 69.06 -24.23
N ALA A 266 46.99 69.58 -23.00
CA ALA A 266 46.20 69.04 -21.89
C ALA A 266 44.69 69.06 -22.17
N ARG A 267 44.18 70.10 -22.85
CA ARG A 267 42.77 70.15 -23.28
C ARG A 267 42.45 69.13 -24.37
N MET A 268 43.37 68.89 -25.30
CA MET A 268 43.24 67.87 -26.34
C MET A 268 43.25 66.47 -25.76
N GLU A 269 44.14 66.19 -24.82
CA GLU A 269 44.26 64.90 -24.13
C GLU A 269 42.99 64.57 -23.32
N ALA A 270 42.46 65.55 -22.58
CA ALA A 270 41.19 65.39 -21.86
C ALA A 270 39.98 65.15 -22.80
N LYS A 271 40.07 65.59 -24.06
CA LYS A 271 39.03 65.36 -25.08
C LYS A 271 39.11 63.93 -25.63
N LEU A 272 40.33 63.42 -25.85
CA LEU A 272 40.60 62.06 -26.31
C LEU A 272 40.28 61.01 -25.24
N ASP A 273 40.56 61.30 -23.97
CA ASP A 273 40.30 60.38 -22.87
C ASP A 273 38.80 60.17 -22.62
N LYS A 274 37.98 61.20 -22.92
CA LYS A 274 36.52 61.09 -22.92
C LYS A 274 35.97 60.19 -24.04
N MET A 275 36.73 60.02 -25.12
CA MET A 275 36.37 59.16 -26.24
C MET A 275 36.87 57.72 -26.04
N SER A 276 37.89 57.49 -25.20
CA SER A 276 38.47 56.17 -24.93
C SER A 276 37.60 55.25 -24.06
N HIS A 277 36.66 55.82 -23.31
CA HIS A 277 35.80 55.08 -22.37
C HIS A 277 34.48 54.55 -22.99
N ILE A 278 34.30 54.66 -24.30
CA ILE A 278 33.19 54.01 -25.03
C ILE A 278 33.72 52.66 -25.53
N GLY A 279 33.56 51.60 -24.73
CA GLY A 279 34.02 50.26 -25.08
C GLY A 279 33.34 49.72 -26.36
N GLY A 280 34.12 49.09 -27.25
CA GLY A 280 33.70 48.58 -28.56
C GLY A 280 32.77 47.35 -28.56
N ARG A 281 31.89 47.22 -27.57
CA ARG A 281 30.76 46.29 -27.64
C ARG A 281 29.52 47.06 -28.02
N ASP A 282 28.95 46.74 -29.18
CA ASP A 282 27.64 47.26 -29.57
C ASP A 282 26.61 46.87 -28.50
N PHE A 283 25.90 47.88 -27.99
CA PHE A 283 24.78 47.67 -27.09
C PHE A 283 23.69 46.86 -27.82
N THR A 284 23.51 45.61 -27.42
CA THR A 284 22.46 44.73 -27.93
C THR A 284 21.32 44.66 -26.92
N ALA A 285 20.24 45.39 -27.18
CA ALA A 285 19.03 45.31 -26.37
C ALA A 285 18.20 44.07 -26.77
N GLY A 286 17.93 43.19 -25.80
CA GLY A 286 16.71 42.37 -25.81
C GLY A 286 16.68 41.14 -26.72
N GLN A 287 17.53 40.13 -26.48
CA GLN A 287 17.18 38.76 -26.89
C GLN A 287 16.19 38.18 -25.87
N ALA A 288 15.00 37.78 -26.33
CA ALA A 288 14.01 37.11 -25.50
C ALA A 288 14.51 35.71 -25.14
N VAL A 289 14.96 35.53 -23.90
CA VAL A 289 15.34 34.22 -23.36
C VAL A 289 14.07 33.42 -23.12
N HIS A 290 13.84 32.36 -23.90
CA HIS A 290 12.82 31.37 -23.58
C HIS A 290 13.17 30.73 -22.24
N GLN A 291 12.43 31.07 -21.18
CA GLN A 291 12.57 30.41 -19.90
C GLN A 291 12.16 28.94 -20.05
N ALA A 292 13.01 28.02 -19.61
CA ALA A 292 12.67 26.61 -19.59
C ALA A 292 11.39 26.39 -18.75
N PRO A 293 10.48 25.48 -19.16
CA PRO A 293 9.27 25.23 -18.40
C PRO A 293 9.62 24.83 -16.97
N TYR A 294 8.98 25.49 -16.01
CA TYR A 294 9.20 25.29 -14.57
C TYR A 294 9.00 23.81 -14.19
N ARG A 295 10.08 23.14 -13.77
CA ARG A 295 10.00 21.83 -13.14
C ARG A 295 9.77 22.04 -11.64
N ARG A 296 8.64 21.55 -11.12
CA ARG A 296 8.31 21.58 -9.69
C ARG A 296 9.45 20.97 -8.88
N GLY A 297 9.82 21.64 -7.79
CA GLY A 297 10.89 21.20 -6.90
C GLY A 297 10.54 19.92 -6.14
N LEU A 298 11.56 19.21 -5.67
CA LEU A 298 11.45 17.95 -4.90
C LEU A 298 10.54 18.04 -3.66
N ASN A 299 10.30 19.26 -3.17
CA ASN A 299 9.51 19.54 -1.97
C ASN A 299 8.00 19.75 -2.23
N ASP A 300 7.56 19.80 -3.49
CA ASP A 300 6.15 20.09 -3.83
C ASP A 300 5.20 18.90 -3.63
N GLY A 301 5.73 17.76 -3.19
CA GLY A 301 4.98 16.53 -2.97
C GLY A 301 4.50 15.89 -4.28
N SER A 302 4.54 14.56 -4.36
CA SER A 302 3.85 13.85 -5.43
C SER A 302 2.35 14.07 -5.28
N GLN A 303 1.66 14.51 -6.34
CA GLN A 303 0.21 14.60 -6.34
C GLN A 303 -0.37 13.23 -5.93
N TYR A 304 -1.17 13.21 -4.87
CA TYR A 304 -1.84 11.99 -4.43
C TYR A 304 -2.73 11.48 -5.58
N THR A 305 -2.40 10.30 -6.07
CA THR A 305 -3.20 9.58 -7.07
C THR A 305 -3.83 8.40 -6.37
N ASP A 306 -5.17 8.31 -6.41
CA ASP A 306 -5.88 7.16 -5.84
C ASP A 306 -5.28 5.84 -6.35
N PRO A 307 -5.11 4.81 -5.51
CA PRO A 307 -4.45 3.56 -5.90
C PRO A 307 -5.05 2.89 -7.15
N TRP A 308 -6.36 3.05 -7.39
CA TRP A 308 -7.04 2.52 -8.58
C TRP A 308 -6.84 3.37 -9.85
N ARG A 309 -6.38 4.62 -9.71
CA ARG A 309 -6.02 5.53 -10.82
C ARG A 309 -4.52 5.48 -11.14
N ASN A 310 -3.70 4.84 -10.30
CA ASN A 310 -2.28 4.75 -10.51
C ASN A 310 -1.96 3.69 -11.59
N PRO A 311 -1.46 4.08 -12.78
CA PRO A 311 -1.17 3.13 -13.87
C PRO A 311 -0.10 2.10 -13.48
N TYR A 312 0.71 2.38 -12.46
CA TYR A 312 1.72 1.47 -11.93
C TYR A 312 1.16 0.44 -10.93
N MET A 313 -0.11 0.58 -10.51
CA MET A 313 -0.77 -0.33 -9.57
C MET A 313 -1.85 -1.21 -10.22
N ILE A 314 -2.07 -1.09 -11.52
CA ILE A 314 -2.90 -2.03 -12.29
C ILE A 314 -2.18 -3.39 -12.31
N ARG A 315 -2.90 -4.50 -12.09
CA ARG A 315 -2.33 -5.87 -12.17
C ARG A 315 -1.73 -6.10 -13.57
N GLY A 316 -0.41 -6.23 -13.62
CA GLY A 316 0.38 -6.53 -14.82
C GLY A 316 1.48 -5.49 -15.04
N ILE A 317 2.73 -5.94 -15.18
CA ILE A 317 3.84 -5.04 -15.51
C ILE A 317 3.68 -4.63 -16.98
N PRO A 318 3.70 -3.32 -17.31
CA PRO A 318 3.65 -2.87 -18.69
C PRO A 318 4.84 -3.46 -19.45
N LYS A 319 4.54 -4.08 -20.59
CA LYS A 319 5.48 -4.84 -21.40
C LYS A 319 6.36 -3.93 -22.27
N SER A 320 6.03 -2.64 -22.39
CA SER A 320 6.81 -1.67 -23.19
C SER A 320 6.61 -0.21 -22.75
N GLN A 321 7.54 0.67 -23.13
CA GLN A 321 7.47 2.13 -22.91
C GLN A 321 6.24 2.78 -23.59
N ALA A 322 5.74 2.17 -24.67
CA ALA A 322 4.53 2.61 -25.37
C ALA A 322 3.26 2.40 -24.52
N GLU A 323 3.22 1.36 -23.68
CA GLU A 323 2.10 1.15 -22.73
C GLU A 323 2.12 2.16 -21.58
N LEU A 324 3.29 2.69 -21.21
CA LEU A 324 3.44 3.71 -20.17
C LEU A 324 2.94 5.09 -20.59
N SER A 325 3.05 5.40 -21.89
CA SER A 325 2.74 6.72 -22.46
C SER A 325 1.28 6.86 -22.92
N GLN A 326 0.58 5.74 -23.10
CA GLN A 326 -0.84 5.75 -23.43
C GLN A 326 -1.65 6.00 -22.17
N GLY A 327 -1.97 7.27 -21.91
CA GLY A 327 -2.95 7.71 -20.91
C GLY A 327 -4.38 7.22 -21.24
N ARG A 328 -4.59 5.90 -21.21
CA ARG A 328 -5.88 5.24 -21.39
C ARG A 328 -6.65 5.30 -20.08
N THR A 329 -7.38 6.39 -19.88
CA THR A 329 -8.48 6.41 -18.93
C THR A 329 -9.62 5.53 -19.48
N SER A 330 -10.09 4.56 -18.70
CA SER A 330 -11.29 3.74 -18.99
C SER A 330 -12.59 4.44 -18.56
N LEU A 331 -12.56 5.76 -18.38
CA LEU A 331 -13.71 6.56 -18.01
C LEU A 331 -14.81 6.43 -19.08
N GLY A 332 -15.95 5.85 -18.69
CA GLY A 332 -17.17 5.80 -19.49
C GLY A 332 -17.29 4.65 -20.50
N LYS A 333 -16.36 3.69 -20.52
CA LYS A 333 -16.44 2.52 -21.42
C LYS A 333 -16.68 1.24 -20.63
N ALA A 334 -17.84 0.61 -20.82
CA ALA A 334 -18.07 -0.74 -20.33
C ALA A 334 -17.06 -1.70 -20.98
N PRO A 335 -16.48 -2.66 -20.24
CA PRO A 335 -15.57 -3.63 -20.83
C PRO A 335 -16.33 -4.46 -21.88
N ALA A 336 -15.68 -4.77 -23.01
CA ALA A 336 -16.27 -5.55 -24.10
C ALA A 336 -16.70 -6.97 -23.67
N VAL A 337 -16.13 -7.46 -22.57
CA VAL A 337 -16.48 -8.73 -21.92
C VAL A 337 -16.78 -8.43 -20.46
N HIS A 338 -17.90 -8.92 -19.96
CA HIS A 338 -18.35 -8.73 -18.58
C HIS A 338 -17.37 -9.40 -17.60
N PHE A 339 -17.15 -8.75 -16.46
CA PHE A 339 -16.26 -9.24 -15.41
C PHE A 339 -16.96 -10.37 -14.64
N HIS A 340 -16.46 -11.60 -14.72
CA HIS A 340 -16.85 -12.66 -13.78
C HIS A 340 -15.85 -12.67 -12.62
N THR A 341 -16.35 -12.46 -11.40
CA THR A 341 -15.56 -12.58 -10.17
C THR A 341 -15.28 -14.05 -9.87
N SER A 342 -14.02 -14.48 -9.96
CA SER A 342 -13.59 -15.88 -9.77
C SER A 342 -13.42 -16.30 -8.30
N VAL A 343 -14.17 -15.69 -7.37
CA VAL A 343 -14.09 -16.01 -5.94
C VAL A 343 -15.51 -16.15 -5.40
N GLY A 344 -16.02 -17.37 -5.51
CA GLY A 344 -17.31 -17.79 -4.98
C GLY A 344 -17.64 -19.20 -5.45
N GLY A 345 -17.25 -20.21 -4.67
CA GLY A 345 -17.68 -21.61 -4.87
C GLY A 345 -16.90 -22.38 -5.94
N ASN A 346 -16.58 -23.64 -5.61
CA ASN A 346 -16.06 -24.73 -6.45
C ASN A 346 -15.66 -24.38 -7.90
N LYS A 347 -14.36 -24.45 -8.18
CA LYS A 347 -13.79 -24.33 -9.54
C LYS A 347 -14.00 -25.62 -10.34
N SER A 348 -15.22 -25.90 -10.76
CA SER A 348 -15.50 -26.83 -11.86
C SER A 348 -15.92 -26.03 -13.09
N ALA A 349 -15.11 -26.01 -14.13
CA ALA A 349 -15.49 -25.45 -15.41
C ALA A 349 -16.32 -26.50 -16.16
N VAL A 350 -17.56 -26.15 -16.53
CA VAL A 350 -18.42 -26.99 -17.37
C VAL A 350 -18.11 -26.68 -18.82
N LEU A 351 -17.67 -27.67 -19.59
CA LEU A 351 -17.54 -27.58 -21.03
C LEU A 351 -18.93 -27.73 -21.69
N PRO A 352 -19.13 -27.26 -22.94
CA PRO A 352 -20.44 -27.19 -23.62
C PRO A 352 -21.22 -28.52 -23.78
N ASN A 353 -20.67 -29.65 -23.33
CA ASN A 353 -21.22 -31.00 -23.51
C ASN A 353 -21.60 -31.68 -22.18
N ASP A 354 -21.85 -30.93 -21.11
CA ASP A 354 -22.32 -31.43 -19.79
C ASP A 354 -21.47 -32.55 -19.13
N ARG A 355 -20.21 -32.69 -19.53
CA ARG A 355 -19.27 -33.66 -18.93
C ARG A 355 -18.41 -32.96 -17.88
N PHE A 356 -18.52 -33.40 -16.62
CA PHE A 356 -17.64 -32.97 -15.53
C PHE A 356 -16.24 -33.54 -15.74
N ASP A 357 -15.27 -32.71 -16.09
CA ASP A 357 -13.88 -33.15 -16.26
C ASP A 357 -13.04 -32.74 -15.05
N VAL A 358 -12.99 -33.64 -14.06
CA VAL A 358 -12.10 -33.51 -12.89
C VAL A 358 -10.69 -34.04 -13.23
N MET A 359 -10.51 -34.71 -14.38
CA MET A 359 -9.29 -35.43 -14.70
C MET A 359 -8.26 -34.55 -15.40
N LEU A 360 -8.67 -33.68 -16.32
CA LEU A 360 -7.71 -32.89 -17.12
C LEU A 360 -6.92 -31.85 -16.29
N ASP A 361 -7.59 -31.20 -15.32
CA ASP A 361 -6.93 -30.27 -14.40
C ASP A 361 -6.04 -31.02 -13.37
N ALA A 362 -6.47 -32.22 -12.95
CA ALA A 362 -5.67 -33.10 -12.09
C ALA A 362 -4.45 -33.70 -12.80
N GLU A 363 -4.52 -33.96 -14.10
CA GLU A 363 -3.40 -34.45 -14.92
C GLU A 363 -2.37 -33.33 -15.19
N SER A 364 -2.82 -32.09 -15.42
CA SER A 364 -1.92 -30.95 -15.66
C SER A 364 -1.28 -30.37 -14.40
N SER A 365 -2.00 -30.33 -13.28
CA SER A 365 -1.55 -29.72 -12.02
C SER A 365 -1.21 -30.74 -10.92
N GLY A 366 -1.28 -32.04 -11.23
CA GLY A 366 -1.06 -33.15 -10.29
C GLY A 366 -2.17 -33.33 -9.23
N GLY A 367 -3.32 -32.65 -9.40
CA GLY A 367 -4.40 -32.65 -8.43
C GLY A 367 -4.01 -32.02 -7.08
N VAL A 368 -4.91 -32.12 -6.09
CA VAL A 368 -4.76 -31.47 -4.77
C VAL A 368 -3.52 -31.98 -4.01
N HIS A 369 -3.08 -33.21 -4.27
CA HIS A 369 -1.96 -33.83 -3.56
C HIS A 369 -0.58 -33.51 -4.15
N LEU A 370 -0.47 -33.03 -5.40
CA LEU A 370 0.82 -32.79 -6.06
C LEU A 370 1.01 -31.36 -6.59
N ARG A 371 0.23 -30.37 -6.11
CA ARG A 371 0.38 -28.95 -6.49
C ARG A 371 1.79 -28.38 -6.28
N HIS A 372 2.57 -28.95 -5.36
CA HIS A 372 3.96 -28.58 -5.10
C HIS A 372 4.95 -29.04 -6.20
N LYS A 373 4.50 -29.86 -7.17
CA LYS A 373 5.33 -30.38 -8.27
C LYS A 373 5.03 -29.73 -9.63
N GLY A 374 4.05 -28.84 -9.72
CA GLY A 374 3.71 -28.13 -10.95
C GLY A 374 4.84 -27.16 -11.34
N THR A 375 5.65 -27.53 -12.32
CA THR A 375 6.73 -26.72 -12.87
C THR A 375 6.21 -25.92 -14.07
N THR A 376 5.98 -24.62 -13.91
CA THR A 376 5.76 -23.73 -15.06
C THR A 376 7.11 -23.30 -15.64
N ASN A 377 7.30 -23.51 -16.95
CA ASN A 377 8.48 -23.09 -17.72
C ASN A 377 8.57 -21.56 -17.86
N ARG A 378 8.86 -20.84 -16.78
CA ARG A 378 9.16 -19.41 -16.81
C ARG A 378 10.40 -19.13 -16.00
N PHE A 379 11.52 -18.93 -16.69
CA PHE A 379 12.81 -18.46 -16.16
C PHE A 379 13.37 -19.21 -14.94
N GLY A 380 13.04 -20.51 -14.78
CA GLY A 380 13.71 -21.37 -13.80
C GLY A 380 13.42 -21.05 -12.33
N VAL A 381 12.34 -20.33 -11.99
CA VAL A 381 12.00 -20.02 -10.58
C VAL A 381 10.60 -20.55 -10.24
N SER A 382 10.48 -21.26 -9.11
CA SER A 382 9.21 -21.82 -8.63
C SER A 382 8.30 -20.76 -8.00
N ASP A 383 6.98 -20.95 -8.10
CA ASP A 383 5.95 -20.01 -7.61
C ASP A 383 5.83 -19.95 -6.08
N THR A 384 6.56 -20.80 -5.37
CA THR A 384 6.83 -20.63 -3.95
C THR A 384 8.11 -19.82 -3.82
N CYS A 385 8.03 -18.59 -3.30
CA CYS A 385 9.18 -17.76 -2.93
C CYS A 385 10.10 -18.39 -1.84
N ASP A 386 10.03 -19.71 -1.63
CA ASP A 386 10.71 -20.50 -0.61
C ASP A 386 11.55 -21.67 -1.17
N VAL A 387 11.65 -21.85 -2.50
CA VAL A 387 12.75 -22.68 -3.04
C VAL A 387 13.98 -21.79 -3.12
N ARG A 388 14.72 -21.74 -2.01
CA ARG A 388 16.14 -21.42 -2.05
C ARG A 388 16.83 -22.73 -2.42
N ASP A 389 17.45 -22.77 -3.59
CA ASP A 389 18.35 -23.88 -3.91
C ASP A 389 19.39 -23.96 -2.78
N GLU A 390 19.52 -25.13 -2.16
CA GLU A 390 20.45 -25.40 -1.04
C GLU A 390 21.91 -25.03 -1.41
N ASP A 391 22.21 -24.91 -2.70
CA ASP A 391 23.52 -24.55 -3.24
C ASP A 391 23.84 -23.03 -3.20
N GLU A 392 22.86 -22.13 -3.00
CA GLU A 392 23.11 -20.69 -2.87
C GLU A 392 23.42 -20.24 -1.41
N MET A 393 23.39 -21.16 -0.44
CA MET A 393 23.56 -20.81 0.98
C MET A 393 25.02 -20.55 1.41
N PHE A 394 26.00 -20.82 0.54
CA PHE A 394 27.41 -20.60 0.83
C PHE A 394 28.08 -19.85 -0.33
N PRO A 395 28.61 -18.63 -0.14
CA PRO A 395 29.51 -18.06 -1.14
C PRO A 395 30.73 -18.99 -1.30
N PRO A 396 31.30 -19.14 -2.51
CA PRO A 396 32.46 -19.99 -2.71
C PRO A 396 33.56 -19.55 -1.76
N ILE A 397 34.07 -20.50 -0.98
CA ILE A 397 35.27 -20.29 -0.17
C ILE A 397 36.38 -19.94 -1.16
N VAL A 398 36.73 -18.66 -1.21
CA VAL A 398 37.94 -18.19 -1.88
C VAL A 398 39.10 -18.79 -1.10
N GLN A 399 39.71 -19.84 -1.64
CA GLN A 399 40.98 -20.34 -1.17
C GLN A 399 42.02 -19.24 -1.42
N GLY A 400 42.51 -18.65 -0.32
CA GLY A 400 43.75 -17.88 -0.28
C GLY A 400 44.88 -18.77 0.22
#